data_AF-A0A935VTR6-F1
#
_entry.id   AF-A0A935VTR6-F1
#
_cell.length_a   1.000
_cell.length_b   1.000
_cell.length_c   1.000
_cell.angle_alpha   90.00
_cell.angle_beta   90.00
_cell.angle_gamma   90.00
#
_symmetry.space_group_name_H-M   'P 1'
#
loop_
_entity.id
_entity.type
_entity.pdbx_description
1 polymer ?
#
loop_
_entity_poly.entity_id
_entity_poly.type
_entity_poly.pdbx_seq_one_letter_code
_entity_poly.pdbx_strand_id
1 'polypeptide(L)'
;MDKSLIILIAAALVMVIIFSAFKNKKTNYSTKQAYPFEQSTLDKDIKSLLKNPESYTTPTEIKRIIVQKNLTDANSNMCWAYFEWMDGLVIDNEAEMIWQGQTALNILNKNPNHKPSIKLKEFIEKEMEKAQEKVDNKLKEFSKIPLHSLTLEQAADYAYYLGDFKSDRESKEIEYQLWMRLYKEKPDTYFDKNFNEEFFGYKYYNLQRAAIVLWKDLHKYEEARPLFWQLINWKNMKDVNLYNFATPLISHLAIEAIQQKNTNEFIKLVRLLQEKFNEINKYRDRKFLKKKAGPIMPSDVSGQLLEYALEINNKEVIRYIVTTLLTEKYGVIEDKRLKDNIAKAKAIVE
;
A
#
# COMPACT_ATOMS: atom_id res chain seq x y z
N MET A 1 9.39 57.52 3.30
CA MET A 1 9.11 56.20 2.69
C MET A 1 7.78 55.72 3.24
N ASP A 2 6.80 55.49 2.38
CA ASP A 2 5.40 55.22 2.77
C ASP A 2 5.29 53.86 3.49
N LYS A 3 4.61 53.83 4.63
CA LYS A 3 4.41 52.61 5.44
C LYS A 3 3.68 51.52 4.64
N SER A 4 2.85 51.94 3.69
CA SER A 4 2.12 51.07 2.77
C SER A 4 3.06 50.29 1.83
N LEU A 5 4.14 50.94 1.39
CA LEU A 5 5.15 50.34 0.51
C LEU A 5 6.04 49.33 1.27
N ILE A 6 6.33 49.59 2.54
CA ILE A 6 7.10 48.67 3.39
C ILE A 6 6.31 47.38 3.67
N ILE A 7 5.00 47.50 3.91
CA ILE A 7 4.12 46.34 4.12
C ILE A 7 3.99 45.51 2.83
N LEU A 8 3.88 46.17 1.67
CA LEU A 8 3.79 45.48 0.38
C LEU A 8 5.07 44.69 0.04
N ILE A 9 6.24 45.29 0.33
CA ILE A 9 7.55 44.63 0.13
C ILE A 9 7.72 43.46 1.12
N ALA A 10 7.30 43.60 2.37
CA ALA A 10 7.34 42.53 3.35
C ALA A 10 6.41 41.34 2.97
N ALA A 11 5.20 41.63 2.47
CA ALA A 11 4.26 40.60 2.00
C ALA A 11 4.78 39.89 0.74
N ALA A 12 5.40 40.62 -0.18
CA ALA A 12 6.04 40.05 -1.36
C ALA A 12 7.26 39.18 -0.98
N LEU A 13 8.06 39.58 0.01
CA LEU A 13 9.18 38.78 0.51
C LEU A 13 8.71 37.48 1.17
N VAL A 14 7.65 37.54 2.00
CA VAL A 14 7.05 36.36 2.64
C VAL A 14 6.48 35.41 1.60
N MET A 15 5.80 35.94 0.56
CA MET A 15 5.30 35.13 -0.55
C MET A 15 6.43 34.49 -1.37
N VAL A 16 7.55 35.19 -1.61
CA VAL A 16 8.71 34.63 -2.31
C VAL A 16 9.41 33.56 -1.48
N ILE A 17 9.50 33.72 -0.14
CA ILE A 17 10.04 32.70 0.78
C ILE A 17 9.13 31.46 0.84
N ILE A 18 7.81 31.65 0.89
CA ILE A 18 6.84 30.55 0.83
C ILE A 18 6.91 29.84 -0.53
N PHE A 19 6.93 30.57 -1.65
CA PHE A 19 7.04 29.98 -2.98
C PHE A 19 8.38 29.27 -3.22
N SER A 20 9.49 29.76 -2.64
CA SER A 20 10.79 29.06 -2.72
C SER A 20 10.88 27.85 -1.80
N ALA A 21 10.09 27.78 -0.72
CA ALA A 21 9.90 26.56 0.08
C ALA A 21 9.03 25.50 -0.65
N PHE A 22 8.05 25.92 -1.47
CA PHE A 22 7.18 25.01 -2.21
C PHE A 22 7.75 24.54 -3.56
N LYS A 23 8.60 25.33 -4.24
CA LYS A 23 9.15 24.97 -5.57
C LYS A 23 10.36 24.03 -5.55
N ASN A 24 10.81 23.60 -4.37
CA ASN A 24 11.98 22.74 -4.19
C ASN A 24 11.67 21.40 -3.51
N LYS A 25 10.47 20.82 -3.71
CA LYS A 25 10.21 19.40 -3.40
C LYS A 25 10.70 18.46 -4.51
N LYS A 26 11.92 18.66 -5.02
CA LYS A 26 12.82 17.53 -5.10
C LYS A 26 13.45 17.50 -3.72
N THR A 27 13.01 16.58 -2.86
CA THR A 27 13.69 16.28 -1.60
C THR A 27 15.11 15.81 -1.92
N ASN A 28 15.99 16.77 -2.21
CA ASN A 28 17.40 16.65 -1.93
C ASN A 28 17.45 16.52 -0.42
N TYR A 29 17.43 15.29 0.07
CA TYR A 29 17.90 14.97 1.40
C TYR A 29 19.33 15.44 1.48
N SER A 30 19.50 16.71 1.85
CA SER A 30 20.81 17.32 1.89
C SER A 30 21.65 16.47 2.84
N THR A 31 22.83 16.13 2.38
CA THR A 31 23.93 15.41 3.03
C THR A 31 24.43 16.06 4.33
N LYS A 32 23.60 16.87 5.02
CA LYS A 32 23.95 17.70 6.18
C LYS A 32 23.10 17.49 7.43
N GLN A 33 22.04 16.68 7.41
CA GLN A 33 21.44 16.18 8.66
C GLN A 33 22.11 14.85 9.01
N ALA A 34 22.77 14.79 10.17
CA ALA A 34 23.32 13.56 10.69
C ALA A 34 22.17 12.56 10.90
N TYR A 35 22.32 11.34 10.36
CA TYR A 35 21.37 10.27 10.66
C TYR A 35 21.26 10.07 12.18
N PRO A 36 20.08 9.69 12.69
CA PRO A 36 19.91 9.51 14.12
C PRO A 36 20.55 8.20 14.64
N PHE A 37 21.23 7.45 13.76
CA PHE A 37 21.96 6.20 14.02
C PHE A 37 23.42 6.32 13.57
N GLU A 38 24.29 5.48 14.11
CA GLU A 38 25.72 5.47 13.84
C GLU A 38 26.05 4.66 12.57
N GLN A 39 26.47 5.32 11.48
CA GLN A 39 26.79 4.62 10.23
C GLN A 39 28.00 3.68 10.35
N SER A 40 28.97 3.95 11.24
CA SER A 40 30.18 3.14 11.42
C SER A 40 29.89 1.72 11.94
N THR A 41 28.79 1.53 12.65
CA THR A 41 28.46 0.26 13.32
C THR A 41 27.42 -0.58 12.57
N LEU A 42 26.85 -0.06 11.48
CA LEU A 42 25.91 -0.82 10.63
C LEU A 42 26.60 -1.99 9.90
N ASP A 43 25.81 -3.00 9.52
CA ASP A 43 26.28 -4.03 8.59
C ASP A 43 26.69 -3.43 7.24
N LYS A 44 27.74 -3.97 6.62
CA LYS A 44 28.33 -3.44 5.37
C LYS A 44 27.32 -3.35 4.22
N ASP A 45 26.35 -4.26 4.15
CA ASP A 45 25.38 -4.31 3.06
C ASP A 45 24.32 -3.21 3.27
N ILE A 46 23.92 -2.96 4.52
CA ILE A 46 23.07 -1.82 4.88
C ILE A 46 23.80 -0.51 4.54
N LYS A 47 25.08 -0.35 4.93
CA LYS A 47 25.86 0.85 4.62
C LYS A 47 25.92 1.12 3.11
N SER A 48 25.99 0.07 2.30
CA SER A 48 26.03 0.24 0.83
C SER A 48 24.74 0.84 0.29
N LEU A 49 23.57 0.49 0.86
CA LEU A 49 22.27 1.07 0.49
C LEU A 49 22.21 2.57 0.80
N LEU A 50 22.83 3.01 1.90
CA LEU A 50 22.77 4.40 2.34
C LEU A 50 23.52 5.38 1.44
N LYS A 51 24.29 4.89 0.46
CA LYS A 51 24.99 5.74 -0.52
C LYS A 51 24.02 6.42 -1.49
N ASN A 52 22.95 5.72 -1.88
CA ASN A 52 21.92 6.20 -2.81
C ASN A 52 20.55 5.66 -2.35
N PRO A 53 19.97 6.24 -1.28
CA PRO A 53 18.69 5.76 -0.79
C PRO A 53 17.57 6.08 -1.78
N GLU A 54 16.73 5.07 -2.05
CA GLU A 54 15.49 5.16 -2.83
C GLU A 54 14.28 4.91 -1.90
N SER A 55 13.24 5.73 -2.03
CA SER A 55 11.99 5.55 -1.28
C SER A 55 11.35 4.19 -1.55
N TYR A 56 10.72 3.60 -0.53
CA TYR A 56 10.08 2.27 -0.49
C TYR A 56 11.02 1.06 -0.70
N THR A 57 12.08 1.24 -1.46
CA THR A 57 13.05 0.18 -1.77
C THR A 57 14.07 0.04 -0.66
N THR A 58 14.60 1.16 -0.16
CA THR A 58 15.60 1.17 0.91
C THR A 58 15.13 0.50 2.20
N PRO A 59 13.97 0.85 2.80
CA PRO A 59 13.53 0.18 4.03
C PRO A 59 13.26 -1.32 3.84
N THR A 60 12.69 -1.70 2.69
CA THR A 60 12.46 -3.12 2.33
C THR A 60 13.77 -3.91 2.27
N GLU A 61 14.80 -3.36 1.63
CA GLU A 61 16.11 -3.99 1.51
C GLU A 61 16.85 -4.04 2.85
N ILE A 62 16.74 -3.00 3.67
CA ILE A 62 17.28 -2.99 5.04
C ILE A 62 16.62 -4.10 5.87
N LYS A 63 15.27 -4.21 5.85
CA LYS A 63 14.53 -5.29 6.51
C LYS A 63 15.03 -6.66 6.06
N ARG A 64 15.19 -6.86 4.75
CA ARG A 64 15.68 -8.12 4.16
C ARG A 64 17.05 -8.50 4.73
N ILE A 65 18.00 -7.56 4.77
CA ILE A 65 19.34 -7.80 5.32
C ILE A 65 19.28 -8.13 6.81
N ILE A 66 18.50 -7.35 7.59
CA ILE A 66 18.30 -7.58 9.03
C ILE A 66 17.81 -9.01 9.30
N VAL A 67 16.77 -9.44 8.57
CA VAL A 67 16.21 -10.80 8.75
C VAL A 67 17.19 -11.87 8.29
N GLN A 68 17.82 -11.72 7.11
CA GLN A 68 18.73 -12.72 6.54
C GLN A 68 19.99 -12.93 7.41
N LYS A 69 20.50 -11.86 8.01
CA LYS A 69 21.69 -11.90 8.86
C LYS A 69 21.38 -11.99 10.36
N ASN A 70 20.10 -12.07 10.73
CA ASN A 70 19.64 -12.10 12.11
C ASN A 70 20.22 -10.94 12.95
N LEU A 71 20.20 -9.72 12.40
CA LEU A 71 20.69 -8.53 13.08
C LEU A 71 19.67 -8.10 14.14
N THR A 72 20.08 -8.07 15.40
CA THR A 72 19.21 -7.71 16.54
C THR A 72 19.61 -6.41 17.23
N ASP A 73 20.67 -5.75 16.76
CA ASP A 73 21.20 -4.56 17.40
C ASP A 73 20.29 -3.34 17.25
N ALA A 74 20.34 -2.45 18.23
CA ALA A 74 19.49 -1.26 18.26
C ALA A 74 19.77 -0.28 17.10
N ASN A 75 21.01 -0.26 16.60
CA ASN A 75 21.44 0.69 15.59
C ASN A 75 20.93 0.31 14.19
N SER A 76 20.97 -0.98 13.83
CA SER A 76 20.36 -1.52 12.61
C SER A 76 18.85 -1.35 12.61
N ASN A 77 18.19 -1.66 13.73
CA ASN A 77 16.74 -1.45 13.87
C ASN A 77 16.36 0.04 13.77
N MET A 78 17.16 0.93 14.35
CA MET A 78 16.94 2.37 14.25
C MET A 78 17.13 2.89 12.82
N CYS A 79 18.13 2.37 12.09
CA CYS A 79 18.33 2.66 10.68
C CYS A 79 17.09 2.28 9.87
N TRP A 80 16.57 1.07 10.09
CA TRP A 80 15.35 0.61 9.43
C TRP A 80 14.15 1.52 9.75
N ALA A 81 13.87 1.77 11.03
CA ALA A 81 12.76 2.62 11.46
C ALA A 81 12.83 4.04 10.88
N TYR A 82 14.03 4.61 10.80
CA TYR A 82 14.24 5.92 10.20
C TYR A 82 13.82 5.93 8.74
N PHE A 83 14.23 4.95 7.93
CA PHE A 83 13.87 4.94 6.51
C PHE A 83 12.39 4.64 6.25
N GLU A 84 11.74 3.81 7.07
CA GLU A 84 10.27 3.66 7.02
C GLU A 84 9.58 5.01 7.27
N TRP A 85 10.00 5.73 8.31
CA TRP A 85 9.44 7.06 8.61
C TRP A 85 9.71 8.09 7.51
N MET A 86 10.91 8.07 6.91
CA MET A 86 11.26 9.00 5.84
C MET A 86 10.36 8.83 4.61
N ASP A 87 9.91 7.61 4.29
CA ASP A 87 8.96 7.40 3.20
C ASP A 87 7.65 8.15 3.47
N GLY A 88 7.11 8.08 4.70
CA GLY A 88 5.92 8.84 5.09
C GLY A 88 6.07 10.36 4.90
N LEU A 89 7.26 10.90 5.15
CA LEU A 89 7.55 12.33 4.97
C LEU A 89 7.72 12.75 3.50
N VAL A 90 8.13 11.86 2.60
CA VAL A 90 8.22 12.16 1.15
C VAL A 90 6.85 12.47 0.59
N ILE A 91 5.87 11.65 0.98
CA ILE A 91 4.56 11.58 0.34
C ILE A 91 3.68 12.74 0.80
N ASP A 92 3.94 13.30 1.98
CA ASP A 92 3.22 14.44 2.56
C ASP A 92 1.70 14.23 2.56
N ASN A 93 1.29 13.01 2.91
CA ASN A 93 -0.09 12.57 3.06
C ASN A 93 -0.30 12.09 4.50
N GLU A 94 -1.35 12.58 5.18
CA GLU A 94 -1.58 12.26 6.59
C GLU A 94 -1.75 10.75 6.86
N ALA A 95 -2.43 10.00 5.98
CA ALA A 95 -2.63 8.55 6.13
C ALA A 95 -1.31 7.79 6.05
N GLU A 96 -0.48 8.16 5.09
CA GLU A 96 0.83 7.53 4.91
C GLU A 96 1.78 7.89 6.06
N MET A 97 1.78 9.14 6.52
CA MET A 97 2.54 9.55 7.70
C MET A 97 2.14 8.72 8.93
N ILE A 98 0.85 8.52 9.16
CA ILE A 98 0.36 7.74 10.31
C ILE A 98 0.75 6.26 10.15
N TRP A 99 0.55 5.66 8.98
CA TRP A 99 0.87 4.26 8.73
C TRP A 99 2.38 3.97 8.85
N GLN A 100 3.21 4.78 8.18
CA GLN A 100 4.67 4.64 8.25
C GLN A 100 5.20 4.96 9.64
N GLY A 101 4.60 5.93 10.33
CA GLY A 101 4.89 6.24 11.72
C GLY A 101 4.63 5.04 12.63
N GLN A 102 3.48 4.37 12.52
CA GLN A 102 3.18 3.14 13.29
C GLN A 102 4.20 2.04 13.00
N THR A 103 4.57 1.84 11.73
CA THR A 103 5.59 0.86 11.34
C THR A 103 6.94 1.16 11.97
N ALA A 104 7.41 2.42 11.87
CA ALA A 104 8.65 2.87 12.48
C ALA A 104 8.64 2.70 14.01
N LEU A 105 7.54 3.08 14.68
CA LEU A 105 7.37 2.92 16.13
C LEU A 105 7.44 1.45 16.56
N ASN A 106 6.81 0.54 15.81
CA ASN A 106 6.90 -0.90 16.09
C ASN A 106 8.33 -1.44 16.01
N ILE A 107 9.15 -0.91 15.09
CA ILE A 107 10.57 -1.27 14.99
C ILE A 107 11.36 -0.69 16.17
N LEU A 108 11.14 0.59 16.52
CA LEU A 108 11.82 1.25 17.63
C LEU A 108 11.50 0.61 18.98
N ASN A 109 10.28 0.12 19.17
CA ASN A 109 9.84 -0.56 20.40
C ASN A 109 10.58 -1.88 20.66
N LYS A 110 11.29 -2.45 19.67
CA LYS A 110 12.20 -3.59 19.89
C LYS A 110 13.43 -3.22 20.73
N ASN A 111 13.74 -1.93 20.86
CA ASN A 111 14.90 -1.40 21.57
C ASN A 111 14.51 -0.26 22.53
N PRO A 112 13.69 -0.53 23.56
CA PRO A 112 13.01 0.51 24.36
C PRO A 112 13.96 1.40 25.18
N ASN A 113 15.17 0.92 25.48
CA ASN A 113 16.13 1.64 26.33
C ASN A 113 17.23 2.36 25.52
N HIS A 114 17.21 2.30 24.18
CA HIS A 114 18.20 2.95 23.34
C HIS A 114 17.90 4.46 23.22
N LYS A 115 18.72 5.31 23.84
CA LYS A 115 18.47 6.76 23.94
C LYS A 115 18.16 7.45 22.60
N PRO A 116 18.91 7.20 21.51
CA PRO A 116 18.57 7.76 20.20
C PRO A 116 17.20 7.29 19.67
N SER A 117 16.83 6.02 19.91
CA SER A 117 15.51 5.49 19.52
C SER A 117 14.36 6.17 20.26
N ILE A 118 14.55 6.51 21.54
CA ILE A 118 13.55 7.24 22.34
C ILE A 118 13.27 8.62 21.72
N LYS A 119 14.32 9.37 21.38
CA LYS A 119 14.17 10.70 20.77
C LYS A 119 13.45 10.64 19.41
N LEU A 120 13.79 9.65 18.57
CA LEU A 120 13.13 9.48 17.28
C LEU A 120 11.66 9.09 17.46
N LYS A 121 11.36 8.21 18.43
CA LYS A 121 10.00 7.83 18.80
C LYS A 121 9.14 9.04 19.20
N GLU A 122 9.62 9.86 20.13
CA GLU A 122 8.91 11.07 20.57
C GLU A 122 8.61 12.03 19.41
N PHE A 123 9.55 12.17 18.46
CA PHE A 123 9.36 12.99 17.27
C PHE A 123 8.28 12.41 16.35
N ILE A 124 8.33 11.11 16.06
CA ILE A 124 7.35 10.43 15.20
C ILE A 124 5.95 10.51 15.82
N GLU A 125 5.81 10.22 17.11
CA GLU A 125 4.53 10.29 17.84
C GLU A 125 3.89 11.68 17.73
N LYS A 126 4.69 12.74 17.92
CA LYS A 126 4.22 14.13 17.80
C LYS A 126 3.77 14.49 16.38
N GLU A 127 4.49 14.06 15.35
CA GLU A 127 4.09 14.35 13.97
C GLU A 127 2.86 13.52 13.53
N MET A 128 2.74 12.29 14.02
CA MET A 128 1.53 11.47 13.83
C MET A 128 0.31 12.09 14.51
N GLU A 129 0.46 12.63 15.73
CA GLU A 129 -0.63 13.32 16.44
C GLU A 129 -1.15 14.50 15.63
N LYS A 130 -0.26 15.34 15.09
CA LYS A 130 -0.65 16.45 14.20
C LYS A 130 -1.33 15.97 12.92
N ALA A 131 -0.84 14.88 12.32
CA ALA A 131 -1.47 14.29 11.13
C ALA A 131 -2.89 13.80 11.47
N GLN A 132 -3.07 13.17 12.63
CA GLN A 132 -4.38 12.70 13.10
C GLN A 132 -5.34 13.87 13.37
N GLU A 133 -4.87 14.95 14.00
CA GLU A 133 -5.69 16.16 14.20
C GLU A 133 -6.20 16.74 12.87
N LYS A 134 -5.38 16.76 11.82
CA LYS A 134 -5.81 17.21 10.49
C LYS A 134 -6.86 16.27 9.89
N VAL A 135 -6.67 14.97 10.00
CA VAL A 135 -7.63 13.94 9.55
C VAL A 135 -8.97 14.14 10.26
N ASP A 136 -8.95 14.29 11.58
CA ASP A 136 -10.17 14.45 12.39
C ASP A 136 -10.92 15.73 12.03
N ASN A 137 -10.19 16.83 11.79
CA ASN A 137 -10.76 18.08 11.32
C ASN A 137 -11.42 17.93 9.95
N LYS A 138 -10.78 17.22 9.01
CA LYS A 138 -11.33 16.95 7.68
C LYS A 138 -12.58 16.08 7.73
N LEU A 139 -12.56 15.01 8.51
CA LEU A 139 -13.72 14.15 8.71
C LEU A 139 -14.91 14.93 9.31
N LYS A 140 -14.65 15.83 10.26
CA LYS A 140 -15.68 16.70 10.85
C LYS A 140 -16.19 17.78 9.90
N GLU A 141 -15.34 18.26 8.99
CA GLU A 141 -15.73 19.20 7.93
C GLU A 141 -16.69 18.51 6.95
N PHE A 142 -16.28 17.35 6.42
CA PHE A 142 -17.06 16.62 5.42
C PHE A 142 -18.38 16.08 5.97
N SER A 143 -18.43 15.61 7.21
CA SER A 143 -19.66 15.03 7.81
C SER A 143 -20.81 16.04 7.96
N LYS A 144 -20.53 17.34 7.88
CA LYS A 144 -21.55 18.41 7.91
C LYS A 144 -22.16 18.70 6.54
N ILE A 145 -21.58 18.19 5.47
CA ILE A 145 -21.99 18.44 4.10
C ILE A 145 -22.81 17.24 3.62
N PRO A 146 -24.03 17.42 3.09
CA PRO A 146 -24.77 16.32 2.49
C PRO A 146 -23.95 15.63 1.38
N LEU A 147 -23.95 14.29 1.33
CA LEU A 147 -23.06 13.53 0.43
C LEU A 147 -23.20 13.90 -1.05
N HIS A 148 -24.41 14.25 -1.48
CA HIS A 148 -24.69 14.67 -2.86
C HIS A 148 -24.17 16.07 -3.19
N SER A 149 -23.92 16.90 -2.17
CA SER A 149 -23.44 18.29 -2.30
C SER A 149 -21.92 18.39 -2.30
N LEU A 150 -21.19 17.34 -1.91
CA LEU A 150 -19.74 17.28 -2.03
C LEU A 150 -19.33 17.35 -3.51
N THR A 151 -18.26 18.08 -3.84
CA THR A 151 -17.63 17.94 -5.16
C THR A 151 -17.07 16.53 -5.33
N LEU A 152 -16.82 16.09 -6.57
CA LEU A 152 -16.22 14.76 -6.80
C LEU A 152 -14.83 14.61 -6.17
N GLU A 153 -14.08 15.71 -6.04
CA GLU A 153 -12.79 15.71 -5.35
C GLU A 153 -12.97 15.53 -3.84
N GLN A 154 -13.86 16.31 -3.22
CA GLN A 154 -14.17 16.16 -1.79
C GLN A 154 -14.78 14.78 -1.47
N ALA A 155 -15.59 14.23 -2.36
CA ALA A 155 -16.14 12.89 -2.22
C ALA A 155 -15.05 11.81 -2.24
N ALA A 156 -14.02 11.97 -3.08
CA ALA A 156 -12.87 11.08 -3.11
C ALA A 156 -12.07 11.19 -1.82
N ASP A 157 -11.69 12.41 -1.42
CA ASP A 157 -10.94 12.64 -0.17
C ASP A 157 -11.69 12.08 1.04
N TYR A 158 -13.00 12.34 1.13
CA TYR A 158 -13.79 11.85 2.24
C TYR A 158 -13.87 10.32 2.25
N ALA A 159 -14.04 9.68 1.08
CA ALA A 159 -14.01 8.22 0.99
C ALA A 159 -12.65 7.63 1.40
N TYR A 160 -11.53 8.28 1.05
CA TYR A 160 -10.20 7.88 1.52
C TYR A 160 -10.07 8.01 3.04
N TYR A 161 -10.44 9.16 3.62
CA TYR A 161 -10.35 9.34 5.07
C TYR A 161 -11.24 8.36 5.84
N LEU A 162 -12.45 8.05 5.35
CA LEU A 162 -13.30 7.02 5.95
C LEU A 162 -12.68 5.62 5.81
N GLY A 163 -12.10 5.34 4.64
CA GLY A 163 -11.40 4.10 4.33
C GLY A 163 -10.28 3.80 5.32
N ASP A 164 -9.41 4.78 5.54
CA ASP A 164 -8.16 4.58 6.26
C ASP A 164 -8.30 4.79 7.78
N PHE A 165 -9.29 5.56 8.24
CA PHE A 165 -9.37 6.00 9.64
C PHE A 165 -10.67 5.69 10.37
N LYS A 166 -11.69 5.16 9.69
CA LYS A 166 -12.96 4.76 10.33
C LYS A 166 -13.27 3.31 10.02
N SER A 167 -13.67 2.57 11.04
CA SER A 167 -14.04 1.14 10.94
C SER A 167 -15.46 0.86 11.40
N ASP A 168 -16.16 1.88 11.91
CA ASP A 168 -17.55 1.73 12.32
C ASP A 168 -18.47 1.54 11.10
N ARG A 169 -19.56 0.80 11.31
CA ARG A 169 -20.47 0.41 10.24
C ARG A 169 -21.08 1.63 9.51
N GLU A 170 -21.41 2.69 10.23
CA GLU A 170 -22.03 3.89 9.65
C GLU A 170 -21.07 4.57 8.67
N SER A 171 -19.83 4.81 9.10
CA SER A 171 -18.76 5.34 8.26
C SER A 171 -18.52 4.50 7.01
N LYS A 172 -18.58 3.17 7.12
CA LYS A 172 -18.36 2.25 5.99
C LYS A 172 -19.53 2.24 5.00
N GLU A 173 -20.76 2.43 5.46
CA GLU A 173 -21.90 2.65 4.55
C GLU A 173 -21.73 3.96 3.77
N ILE A 174 -21.25 5.03 4.41
CA ILE A 174 -20.96 6.31 3.74
C ILE A 174 -19.81 6.14 2.74
N GLU A 175 -18.71 5.49 3.13
CA GLU A 175 -17.58 5.20 2.27
C GLU A 175 -18.03 4.47 0.99
N TYR A 176 -18.83 3.41 1.15
CA TYR A 176 -19.40 2.67 0.02
C TYR A 176 -20.23 3.58 -0.91
N GLN A 177 -21.12 4.41 -0.36
CA GLN A 177 -21.94 5.33 -1.14
C GLN A 177 -21.09 6.33 -1.93
N LEU A 178 -20.03 6.86 -1.32
CA LEU A 178 -19.09 7.78 -1.97
C LEU A 178 -18.33 7.08 -3.10
N TRP A 179 -17.80 5.86 -2.89
CA TRP A 179 -17.13 5.10 -3.95
C TRP A 179 -18.07 4.78 -5.12
N MET A 180 -19.31 4.40 -4.84
CA MET A 180 -20.32 4.16 -5.88
C MET A 180 -20.70 5.43 -6.63
N ARG A 181 -20.75 6.58 -5.95
CA ARG A 181 -20.96 7.88 -6.58
C ARG A 181 -19.81 8.20 -7.53
N LEU A 182 -18.57 8.08 -7.06
CA LEU A 182 -17.37 8.31 -7.86
C LEU A 182 -17.30 7.38 -9.08
N TYR A 183 -17.69 6.11 -8.92
CA TYR A 183 -17.78 5.17 -10.03
C TYR A 183 -18.81 5.59 -11.11
N LYS A 184 -19.97 6.11 -10.68
CA LYS A 184 -21.05 6.54 -11.58
C LYS A 184 -20.74 7.87 -12.27
N GLU A 185 -20.25 8.84 -11.52
CA GLU A 185 -20.14 10.25 -11.95
C GLU A 185 -18.77 10.63 -12.50
N LYS A 186 -17.67 10.03 -12.02
CA LYS A 186 -16.33 10.38 -12.50
C LYS A 186 -16.06 9.74 -13.88
N PRO A 187 -15.51 10.49 -14.85
CA PRO A 187 -15.05 9.89 -16.10
C PRO A 187 -13.99 8.82 -15.81
N ASP A 188 -13.93 7.78 -16.65
CA ASP A 188 -12.93 6.72 -16.51
C ASP A 188 -11.51 7.20 -16.85
N THR A 189 -11.42 8.31 -17.58
CA THR A 189 -10.19 8.94 -17.99
C THR A 189 -10.02 10.33 -17.39
N TYR A 190 -8.78 10.70 -17.14
CA TYR A 190 -8.39 12.06 -16.76
C TYR A 190 -7.07 12.39 -17.46
N PHE A 191 -6.97 13.62 -17.97
CA PHE A 191 -5.77 14.12 -18.58
C PHE A 191 -5.00 14.99 -17.58
N ASP A 192 -3.82 14.53 -17.17
CA ASP A 192 -2.95 15.34 -16.32
C ASP A 192 -2.09 16.26 -17.18
N LYS A 193 -2.36 17.56 -17.10
CA LYS A 193 -1.61 18.58 -17.85
C LYS A 193 -0.15 18.69 -17.41
N ASN A 194 0.19 18.28 -16.19
CA ASN A 194 1.56 18.35 -15.67
C ASN A 194 2.45 17.26 -16.27
N PHE A 195 1.87 16.10 -16.59
CA PHE A 195 2.57 14.97 -17.21
C PHE A 195 2.28 14.84 -18.71
N ASN A 196 1.33 15.62 -19.24
CA ASN A 196 0.85 15.54 -20.62
C ASN A 196 0.45 14.10 -21.01
N GLU A 197 -0.20 13.41 -20.07
CA GLU A 197 -0.55 11.99 -20.17
C GLU A 197 -2.04 11.78 -19.81
N GLU A 198 -2.69 10.86 -20.53
CA GLU A 198 -4.04 10.42 -20.23
C GLU A 198 -3.99 9.19 -19.33
N PHE A 199 -4.54 9.33 -18.13
CA PHE A 199 -4.69 8.26 -17.16
C PHE A 199 -6.04 7.57 -17.36
N PHE A 200 -6.07 6.24 -17.28
CA PHE A 200 -7.25 5.41 -17.50
C PHE A 200 -7.51 4.53 -16.27
N GLY A 201 -8.79 4.23 -16.00
CA GLY A 201 -9.19 3.17 -15.07
C GLY A 201 -9.67 3.66 -13.70
N TYR A 202 -10.08 4.92 -13.58
CA TYR A 202 -10.72 5.43 -12.36
C TYR A 202 -12.01 4.68 -12.02
N LYS A 203 -12.79 4.27 -13.03
CA LYS A 203 -14.03 3.50 -12.76
C LYS A 203 -13.72 2.14 -12.19
N TYR A 204 -12.70 1.47 -12.71
CA TYR A 204 -12.24 0.19 -12.17
C TYR A 204 -11.80 0.37 -10.70
N TYR A 205 -10.95 1.36 -10.43
CA TYR A 205 -10.47 1.65 -9.08
C TYR A 205 -11.63 1.93 -8.09
N ASN A 206 -12.54 2.84 -8.43
CA ASN A 206 -13.65 3.22 -7.56
C ASN A 206 -14.61 2.04 -7.31
N LEU A 207 -14.93 1.27 -8.36
CA LEU A 207 -15.81 0.10 -8.24
C LEU A 207 -15.18 -0.98 -7.35
N GLN A 208 -13.87 -1.16 -7.48
CA GLN A 208 -13.12 -2.06 -6.61
C GLN A 208 -13.17 -1.63 -5.15
N ARG A 209 -12.93 -0.35 -4.84
CA ARG A 209 -13.01 0.15 -3.47
C ARG A 209 -14.40 -0.09 -2.89
N ALA A 210 -15.46 0.23 -3.64
CA ALA A 210 -16.84 -0.05 -3.25
C ALA A 210 -17.08 -1.55 -2.95
N ALA A 211 -16.60 -2.43 -3.83
CA ALA A 211 -16.78 -3.87 -3.66
C ALA A 211 -16.01 -4.42 -2.46
N ILE A 212 -14.81 -3.89 -2.18
CA ILE A 212 -14.02 -4.27 -1.00
C ILE A 212 -14.73 -3.82 0.28
N VAL A 213 -15.28 -2.61 0.33
CA VAL A 213 -16.04 -2.12 1.50
C VAL A 213 -17.24 -3.01 1.79
N LEU A 214 -18.02 -3.36 0.75
CA LEU A 214 -19.13 -4.30 0.91
C LEU A 214 -18.67 -5.65 1.46
N TRP A 215 -17.56 -6.19 0.95
CA TRP A 215 -17.07 -7.52 1.32
C TRP A 215 -16.43 -7.57 2.71
N LYS A 216 -15.41 -6.74 2.93
CA LYS A 216 -14.56 -6.79 4.12
C LYS A 216 -15.18 -6.08 5.31
N ASP A 217 -15.78 -4.92 5.08
CA ASP A 217 -16.16 -4.02 6.17
C ASP A 217 -17.65 -4.15 6.53
N LEU A 218 -18.52 -4.29 5.53
CA LEU A 218 -19.97 -4.39 5.73
C LEU A 218 -20.50 -5.83 5.71
N HIS A 219 -19.68 -6.79 5.27
CA HIS A 219 -20.04 -8.21 5.11
C HIS A 219 -21.32 -8.44 4.28
N LYS A 220 -21.58 -7.57 3.31
CA LYS A 220 -22.68 -7.63 2.34
C LYS A 220 -22.25 -8.46 1.11
N TYR A 221 -21.94 -9.73 1.32
CA TYR A 221 -21.33 -10.59 0.31
C TYR A 221 -22.16 -10.72 -0.98
N GLU A 222 -23.49 -10.86 -0.86
CA GLU A 222 -24.38 -10.96 -2.03
C GLU A 222 -24.39 -9.69 -2.89
N GLU A 223 -24.18 -8.52 -2.28
CA GLU A 223 -24.04 -7.24 -3.00
C GLU A 223 -22.63 -7.09 -3.60
N ALA A 224 -21.60 -7.59 -2.91
CA ALA A 224 -20.21 -7.50 -3.35
C ALA A 224 -19.87 -8.43 -4.53
N ARG A 225 -20.38 -9.68 -4.53
CA ARG A 225 -20.10 -10.70 -5.56
C ARG A 225 -20.34 -10.21 -7.00
N PRO A 226 -21.47 -9.59 -7.36
CA PRO A 226 -21.67 -9.11 -8.74
C PRO A 226 -20.64 -8.03 -9.11
N LEU A 227 -20.22 -7.17 -8.17
CA LEU A 227 -19.18 -6.17 -8.42
C LEU A 227 -17.81 -6.82 -8.62
N PHE A 228 -17.47 -7.85 -7.82
CA PHE A 228 -16.25 -8.63 -8.02
C PHE A 228 -16.21 -9.27 -9.41
N TRP A 229 -17.31 -9.90 -9.84
CA TRP A 229 -17.38 -10.48 -11.19
C TRP A 229 -17.30 -9.43 -12.30
N GLN A 230 -17.87 -8.24 -12.10
CA GLN A 230 -17.72 -7.14 -13.03
C GLN A 230 -16.25 -6.70 -13.16
N LEU A 231 -15.53 -6.59 -12.04
CA LEU A 231 -14.11 -6.22 -12.00
C LEU A 231 -13.21 -7.31 -12.62
N ILE A 232 -13.46 -8.59 -12.29
CA ILE A 232 -12.73 -9.74 -12.85
C ILE A 232 -12.85 -9.79 -14.38
N ASN A 233 -14.03 -9.44 -14.91
CA ASN A 233 -14.32 -9.47 -16.35
C ASN A 233 -14.01 -8.14 -17.07
N TRP A 234 -13.34 -7.20 -16.42
CA TRP A 234 -13.06 -5.88 -16.99
C TRP A 234 -12.09 -5.96 -18.17
N LYS A 235 -12.56 -5.68 -19.39
CA LYS A 235 -11.86 -6.01 -20.65
C LYS A 235 -10.71 -5.07 -21.04
N ASN A 236 -10.60 -3.87 -20.44
CA ASN A 236 -9.76 -2.78 -20.95
C ASN A 236 -8.80 -2.15 -19.92
N MET A 237 -8.22 -2.95 -19.01
CA MET A 237 -7.17 -2.44 -18.13
C MET A 237 -5.89 -2.17 -18.93
N LYS A 238 -5.67 -0.93 -19.36
CA LYS A 238 -4.45 -0.49 -20.06
C LYS A 238 -3.28 -0.24 -19.11
N ASP A 239 -3.56 -0.08 -17.82
CA ASP A 239 -2.55 0.11 -16.78
C ASP A 239 -2.26 -1.21 -16.05
N VAL A 240 -0.99 -1.59 -16.08
CA VAL A 240 -0.43 -2.76 -15.38
C VAL A 240 -0.62 -2.66 -13.87
N ASN A 241 -0.62 -1.44 -13.33
CA ASN A 241 -0.76 -1.22 -11.89
C ASN A 241 -2.17 -1.59 -11.43
N LEU A 242 -3.21 -1.31 -12.24
CA LEU A 242 -4.61 -1.63 -11.91
C LEU A 242 -4.90 -3.14 -11.82
N TYR A 243 -4.13 -3.93 -12.55
CA TYR A 243 -4.24 -5.38 -12.53
C TYR A 243 -3.68 -6.03 -11.25
N ASN A 244 -2.68 -5.42 -10.59
CA ASN A 244 -2.22 -5.90 -9.28
C ASN A 244 -3.37 -5.89 -8.26
N PHE A 245 -4.40 -5.07 -8.49
CA PHE A 245 -5.55 -5.00 -7.62
C PHE A 245 -6.63 -6.06 -7.94
N ALA A 246 -6.67 -6.69 -9.12
CA ALA A 246 -7.63 -7.77 -9.40
C ALA A 246 -7.37 -9.05 -8.57
N THR A 247 -6.09 -9.29 -8.26
CA THR A 247 -5.60 -10.44 -7.50
C THR A 247 -6.25 -10.57 -6.11
N PRO A 248 -6.35 -9.50 -5.29
CA PRO A 248 -7.15 -9.48 -4.07
C PRO A 248 -8.59 -10.00 -4.24
N LEU A 249 -9.29 -9.64 -5.32
CA LEU A 249 -10.71 -9.97 -5.51
C LEU A 249 -10.95 -11.46 -5.73
N ILE A 250 -10.17 -12.07 -6.64
CA ILE A 250 -10.26 -13.51 -6.90
C ILE A 250 -9.84 -14.30 -5.65
N SER A 251 -8.85 -13.81 -4.90
CA SER A 251 -8.43 -14.44 -3.65
C SER A 251 -9.53 -14.43 -2.60
N HIS A 252 -10.33 -13.37 -2.48
CA HIS A 252 -11.48 -13.33 -1.56
C HIS A 252 -12.54 -14.38 -1.88
N LEU A 253 -12.89 -14.53 -3.16
CA LEU A 253 -13.81 -15.57 -3.61
C LEU A 253 -13.22 -16.97 -3.37
N ALA A 254 -11.90 -17.15 -3.55
CA ALA A 254 -11.25 -18.43 -3.33
C ALA A 254 -11.25 -18.82 -1.84
N ILE A 255 -11.01 -17.86 -0.93
CA ILE A 255 -11.13 -18.09 0.52
C ILE A 255 -12.58 -18.41 0.92
N GLU A 256 -13.58 -17.72 0.36
CA GLU A 256 -14.98 -18.08 0.57
C GLU A 256 -15.26 -19.53 0.12
N ALA A 257 -14.77 -19.94 -1.05
CA ALA A 257 -14.93 -21.29 -1.55
C ALA A 257 -14.29 -22.33 -0.60
N ILE A 258 -13.13 -22.02 0.02
CA ILE A 258 -12.52 -22.85 1.06
C ILE A 258 -13.45 -22.98 2.27
N GLN A 259 -13.98 -21.87 2.77
CA GLN A 259 -14.90 -21.85 3.93
C GLN A 259 -16.17 -22.68 3.68
N GLN A 260 -16.69 -22.64 2.44
CA GLN A 260 -17.84 -23.43 2.01
C GLN A 260 -17.48 -24.88 1.64
N LYS A 261 -16.19 -25.26 1.69
CA LYS A 261 -15.65 -26.54 1.20
C LYS A 261 -16.04 -26.82 -0.26
N ASN A 262 -16.20 -25.78 -1.07
CA ASN A 262 -16.54 -25.87 -2.48
C ASN A 262 -15.26 -26.03 -3.32
N THR A 263 -14.75 -27.26 -3.38
CA THR A 263 -13.50 -27.60 -4.07
C THR A 263 -13.50 -27.21 -5.55
N ASN A 264 -14.62 -27.37 -6.25
CA ASN A 264 -14.70 -27.06 -7.68
C ASN A 264 -14.58 -25.56 -7.94
N GLU A 265 -15.29 -24.74 -7.16
CA GLU A 265 -15.20 -23.28 -7.29
C GLU A 265 -13.82 -22.78 -6.88
N PHE A 266 -13.22 -23.34 -5.82
CA PHE A 266 -11.84 -23.04 -5.44
C PHE A 266 -10.85 -23.29 -6.60
N ILE A 267 -10.88 -24.48 -7.22
CA ILE A 267 -9.97 -24.81 -8.34
C ILE A 267 -10.18 -23.84 -9.51
N LYS A 268 -11.44 -23.57 -9.86
CA LYS A 268 -11.80 -22.64 -10.94
C LYS A 268 -11.28 -21.23 -10.66
N LEU A 269 -11.41 -20.72 -9.44
CA LEU A 269 -10.94 -19.40 -9.04
C LEU A 269 -9.41 -19.32 -9.03
N VAL A 270 -8.70 -20.35 -8.60
CA VAL A 270 -7.23 -20.36 -8.67
C VAL A 270 -6.73 -20.39 -10.11
N ARG A 271 -7.39 -21.15 -11.01
CA ARG A 271 -7.08 -21.12 -12.45
C ARG A 271 -7.33 -19.74 -13.06
N LEU A 272 -8.44 -19.12 -12.71
CA LEU A 272 -8.74 -17.76 -13.16
C LEU A 272 -7.70 -16.75 -12.66
N LEU A 273 -7.25 -16.90 -11.41
CA LEU A 273 -6.15 -16.09 -10.87
C LEU A 273 -4.87 -16.26 -11.70
N GLN A 274 -4.52 -17.51 -12.05
CA GLN A 274 -3.37 -17.81 -12.92
C GLN A 274 -3.50 -17.20 -14.31
N GLU A 275 -4.68 -17.31 -14.94
CA GLU A 275 -4.96 -16.72 -16.24
C GLU A 275 -4.78 -15.22 -16.22
N LYS A 276 -5.39 -14.54 -15.23
CA LYS A 276 -5.27 -13.08 -15.06
C LYS A 276 -3.82 -12.67 -14.84
N PHE A 277 -3.07 -13.42 -14.02
CA PHE A 277 -1.66 -13.13 -13.79
C PHE A 277 -0.78 -13.29 -15.05
N ASN A 278 -1.08 -14.29 -15.87
CA ASN A 278 -0.41 -14.49 -17.15
C ASN A 278 -0.72 -13.39 -18.16
N GLU A 279 -1.97 -12.89 -18.21
CA GLU A 279 -2.37 -11.74 -19.04
C GLU A 279 -1.55 -10.49 -18.68
N ILE A 280 -1.40 -10.21 -17.38
CA ILE A 280 -0.61 -9.08 -16.86
C ILE A 280 0.83 -9.16 -17.35
N ASN A 281 1.48 -10.30 -17.14
CA ASN A 281 2.89 -10.47 -17.47
C ASN A 281 3.14 -10.43 -18.98
N LYS A 282 2.23 -10.96 -19.81
CA LYS A 282 2.31 -10.83 -21.27
C LYS A 282 2.26 -9.36 -21.72
N TYR A 283 1.41 -8.55 -21.09
CA TYR A 283 1.30 -7.13 -21.43
C TYR A 283 2.52 -6.32 -20.95
N ARG A 284 3.01 -6.59 -19.74
CA ARG A 284 4.23 -5.96 -19.19
C ARG A 284 5.46 -6.17 -20.07
N ASP A 285 5.65 -7.42 -20.52
CA ASP A 285 6.75 -7.82 -21.38
C ASP A 285 6.70 -7.08 -22.74
N ARG A 286 5.52 -7.08 -23.37
CA ARG A 286 5.32 -6.46 -24.69
C ARG A 286 5.42 -4.93 -24.71
N LYS A 287 4.90 -4.24 -23.69
CA LYS A 287 4.79 -2.76 -23.72
C LYS A 287 5.91 -2.02 -23.02
N PHE A 288 6.51 -2.61 -21.97
CA PHE A 288 7.42 -1.86 -21.10
C PHE A 288 8.82 -2.46 -21.01
N LEU A 289 9.09 -3.63 -21.64
CA LEU A 289 10.36 -4.37 -21.49
C LEU A 289 10.75 -4.56 -20.01
N LYS A 290 9.75 -4.61 -19.11
CA LYS A 290 9.96 -4.73 -17.67
C LYS A 290 10.02 -6.20 -17.29
N LYS A 291 10.87 -6.55 -16.31
CA LYS A 291 10.89 -7.88 -15.68
C LYS A 291 9.46 -8.28 -15.27
N LYS A 292 9.13 -9.57 -15.43
CA LYS A 292 7.86 -10.16 -14.96
C LYS A 292 7.58 -9.69 -13.53
N ALA A 293 6.39 -9.11 -13.32
CA ALA A 293 5.93 -8.82 -11.97
C ALA A 293 5.74 -10.16 -11.25
N GLY A 294 6.06 -10.20 -9.96
CA GLY A 294 5.55 -11.21 -9.06
C GLY A 294 4.14 -10.83 -8.60
N PRO A 295 3.27 -11.79 -8.28
CA PRO A 295 1.99 -11.46 -7.67
C PRO A 295 2.26 -10.92 -6.26
N ILE A 296 1.68 -9.76 -5.94
CA ILE A 296 1.70 -9.23 -4.56
C ILE A 296 0.47 -9.81 -3.87
N MET A 297 0.64 -10.96 -3.21
CA MET A 297 -0.38 -11.54 -2.36
C MET A 297 0.18 -11.70 -0.95
N PRO A 298 -0.55 -11.29 0.09
CA PRO A 298 -0.18 -11.55 1.47
C PRO A 298 0.11 -13.05 1.70
N SER A 299 1.14 -13.34 2.52
CA SER A 299 1.61 -14.71 2.76
C SER A 299 0.58 -15.56 3.51
N ASP A 300 -0.26 -14.95 4.33
CA ASP A 300 -1.39 -15.58 5.02
C ASP A 300 -2.48 -16.04 4.04
N VAL A 301 -2.84 -15.20 3.05
CA VAL A 301 -3.81 -15.57 2.01
C VAL A 301 -3.23 -16.68 1.13
N SER A 302 -2.01 -16.48 0.62
CA SER A 302 -1.33 -17.48 -0.21
C SER A 302 -1.12 -18.80 0.54
N GLY A 303 -0.86 -18.73 1.85
CA GLY A 303 -0.73 -19.88 2.74
C GLY A 303 -2.03 -20.65 2.91
N GLN A 304 -3.16 -19.97 3.10
CA GLN A 304 -4.48 -20.62 3.15
C GLN A 304 -4.83 -21.33 1.84
N LEU A 305 -4.54 -20.69 0.70
CA LEU A 305 -4.73 -21.33 -0.60
C LEU A 305 -3.86 -22.59 -0.74
N LEU A 306 -2.60 -22.53 -0.29
CA LEU A 306 -1.67 -23.67 -0.35
C LEU A 306 -2.15 -24.83 0.54
N GLU A 307 -2.56 -24.52 1.77
CA GLU A 307 -3.04 -25.52 2.72
C GLU A 307 -4.23 -26.28 2.18
N TYR A 308 -5.24 -25.57 1.68
CA TYR A 308 -6.40 -26.23 1.09
C TYR A 308 -6.03 -27.00 -0.19
N ALA A 309 -5.13 -26.49 -1.02
CA ALA A 309 -4.64 -27.20 -2.21
C ALA A 309 -3.94 -28.52 -1.86
N LEU A 310 -3.18 -28.55 -0.75
CA LEU A 310 -2.54 -29.75 -0.21
C LEU A 310 -3.59 -30.75 0.33
N GLU A 311 -4.61 -30.27 1.05
CA GLU A 311 -5.70 -31.10 1.56
C GLU A 311 -6.46 -31.83 0.45
N ILE A 312 -6.76 -31.13 -0.65
CA ILE A 312 -7.45 -31.73 -1.81
C ILE A 312 -6.49 -32.46 -2.77
N ASN A 313 -5.18 -32.47 -2.48
CA ASN A 313 -4.12 -33.07 -3.28
C ASN A 313 -4.15 -32.68 -4.78
N ASN A 314 -4.43 -31.41 -5.09
CA ASN A 314 -4.49 -30.95 -6.47
C ASN A 314 -3.12 -30.44 -6.94
N LYS A 315 -2.35 -31.32 -7.61
CA LYS A 315 -0.98 -31.04 -8.04
C LYS A 315 -0.82 -29.79 -8.91
N GLU A 316 -1.78 -29.51 -9.80
CA GLU A 316 -1.71 -28.34 -10.69
C GLU A 316 -1.83 -27.03 -9.90
N VAL A 317 -2.81 -26.98 -8.99
CA VAL A 317 -3.02 -25.83 -8.11
C VAL A 317 -1.83 -25.64 -7.15
N ILE A 318 -1.35 -26.72 -6.54
CA ILE A 318 -0.16 -26.69 -5.68
C ILE A 318 1.04 -26.10 -6.43
N ARG A 319 1.30 -26.59 -7.66
CA ARG A 319 2.40 -26.11 -8.50
C ARG A 319 2.28 -24.62 -8.78
N TYR A 320 1.10 -24.14 -9.16
CA TYR A 320 0.89 -22.71 -9.41
C TYR A 320 1.17 -21.87 -8.16
N ILE A 321 0.62 -22.25 -7.01
CA ILE A 321 0.78 -21.49 -5.76
C ILE A 321 2.25 -21.38 -5.35
N VAL A 322 3.00 -22.49 -5.35
CA VAL A 322 4.40 -22.47 -4.90
C VAL A 322 5.33 -21.77 -5.90
N THR A 323 5.13 -21.99 -7.19
CA THR A 323 6.05 -21.44 -8.22
C THR A 323 5.76 -19.97 -8.54
N THR A 324 4.53 -19.51 -8.29
CA THR A 324 4.09 -18.18 -8.68
C THR A 324 3.74 -17.30 -7.49
N LEU A 325 2.92 -17.76 -6.55
CA LEU A 325 2.44 -16.92 -5.43
C LEU A 325 3.43 -16.86 -4.26
N LEU A 326 4.03 -17.98 -3.90
CA LEU A 326 4.92 -18.13 -2.73
C LEU A 326 6.40 -18.26 -3.11
N THR A 327 6.84 -17.55 -4.15
CA THR A 327 8.25 -17.56 -4.53
C THR A 327 9.06 -16.65 -3.61
N GLU A 328 10.19 -17.17 -3.12
CA GLU A 328 11.17 -16.48 -2.26
C GLU A 328 11.76 -15.20 -2.92
N LYS A 329 11.54 -15.03 -4.22
CA LYS A 329 11.96 -13.85 -4.99
C LYS A 329 11.19 -12.58 -4.65
N TYR A 330 9.95 -12.69 -4.13
CA TYR A 330 9.05 -11.53 -3.99
C TYR A 330 8.55 -11.28 -2.55
N GLY A 331 8.97 -12.08 -1.55
CA GLY A 331 8.55 -11.86 -0.17
C GLY A 331 9.40 -12.60 0.87
N VAL A 332 9.45 -12.06 2.09
CA VAL A 332 10.05 -12.70 3.26
C VAL A 332 8.97 -13.55 3.94
N ILE A 333 9.12 -14.87 3.90
CA ILE A 333 8.24 -15.79 4.61
C ILE A 333 8.85 -16.04 5.99
N GLU A 334 8.22 -15.50 7.02
CA GLU A 334 8.70 -15.66 8.41
C GLU A 334 8.07 -16.90 9.07
N ASP A 335 6.80 -17.18 8.77
CA ASP A 335 6.00 -18.25 9.37
C ASP A 335 6.56 -19.66 9.11
N LYS A 336 6.81 -20.40 10.20
CA LYS A 336 7.39 -21.74 10.15
C LYS A 336 6.46 -22.77 9.51
N ARG A 337 5.16 -22.73 9.83
CA ARG A 337 4.16 -23.67 9.29
C ARG A 337 4.04 -23.50 7.77
N LEU A 338 4.05 -22.26 7.28
CA LEU A 338 4.02 -21.96 5.85
C LEU A 338 5.29 -22.45 5.16
N LYS A 339 6.47 -22.30 5.77
CA LYS A 339 7.72 -22.90 5.25
C LYS A 339 7.62 -24.42 5.11
N ASP A 340 7.10 -25.08 6.14
CA ASP A 340 6.91 -26.54 6.13
C ASP A 340 5.92 -26.96 5.03
N ASN A 341 4.82 -26.23 4.85
CA ASN A 341 3.85 -26.49 3.78
C ASN A 341 4.44 -26.25 2.39
N ILE A 342 5.27 -25.21 2.20
CA ILE A 342 6.00 -24.98 0.96
C ILE A 342 6.95 -26.14 0.66
N ALA A 343 7.67 -26.63 1.67
CA ALA A 343 8.57 -27.78 1.51
C ALA A 343 7.81 -29.06 1.09
N LYS A 344 6.68 -29.35 1.76
CA LYS A 344 5.79 -30.47 1.37
C LYS A 344 5.29 -30.31 -0.06
N ALA A 345 4.85 -29.11 -0.41
CA ALA A 345 4.33 -28.80 -1.73
C ALA A 345 5.38 -28.95 -2.84
N LYS A 346 6.63 -28.51 -2.60
CA LYS A 346 7.76 -28.71 -3.52
C LYS A 346 7.98 -30.20 -3.82
N ALA A 347 7.96 -31.05 -2.79
CA ALA A 347 8.11 -32.50 -2.96
C ALA A 347 6.97 -33.20 -3.74
N ILE A 348 5.80 -32.57 -3.87
CA ILE A 348 4.65 -33.11 -4.63
C ILE A 348 4.73 -32.73 -6.12
N VAL A 349 5.38 -31.60 -6.43
CA VAL A 349 5.37 -30.98 -7.77
C VAL A 349 6.68 -31.18 -8.55
N GLU A 350 7.77 -31.51 -7.85
CA GLU A 350 8.97 -32.18 -8.37
C GLU A 350 8.63 -33.62 -8.78
#